data_AF-A0A1I7WMX3-F1
#
_entry.id   AF-A0A1I7WMX3-F1
#
_cell.length_a   1.000
_cell.length_b   1.000
_cell.length_c   1.000
_cell.angle_alpha   90.00
_cell.angle_beta   90.00
_cell.angle_gamma   90.00
#
_symmetry.space_group_name_H-M   'P 1'
#
loop_
_entity.id
_entity.type
_entity.pdbx_description
1 polymer ?
#
loop_
_entity_poly.entity_id
_entity_poly.type
_entity_poly.pdbx_seq_one_letter_code
_entity_poly.pdbx_strand_id
1 'polypeptide(L)'
;MGRFSNVLQKLWFYSYNIFDILYKLWFYCFDRIILYPMVRCLTPTIDMQFMNLGYWPNETTTNLDKKMIEVVNKYSTLSDSNRSLLKERLNISNIDSNRPHYYLYEKPLSMHPQYSSLNNLSILEVGCGHGNGIKWIRRSHPEISSIKGLDICAKPNQYIVQGDAHDLPFSNNLFDISQFYSNLLKYDSNNNYYLVLNVESSHLYSDCSIFFKECSRVLKQGGYLCWIDLRYNIQMSDVYRQAEKAELRREYCYDVTDNVIQGIQRTSARYDEILKKLPLLMRILSSSFRSTYCAPGTKSYGRLLKREKSYYAVLWKNMKMCQTTKKNNA
;
A
#
# COMPACT_ATOMS: atom_id res chain seq x y z
N MET A 1 -7.19 8.86 52.50
CA MET A 1 -7.74 8.23 51.25
C MET A 1 -7.02 8.63 49.96
N GLY A 2 -6.37 9.81 49.83
CA GLY A 2 -5.71 10.23 48.57
C GLY A 2 -4.35 9.59 48.20
N ARG A 3 -3.69 8.86 49.11
CA ARG A 3 -2.40 8.20 48.82
C ARG A 3 -2.57 6.83 48.16
N PHE A 4 -3.66 6.13 48.46
CA PHE A 4 -4.01 4.82 47.88
C PHE A 4 -4.51 4.95 46.42
N SER A 5 -5.24 6.02 46.09
CA SER A 5 -5.72 6.28 44.72
C SER A 5 -4.57 6.54 43.75
N ASN A 6 -3.51 7.24 44.18
CA ASN A 6 -2.31 7.51 43.38
C ASN A 6 -1.46 6.26 43.11
N VAL A 7 -1.41 5.31 44.05
CA VAL A 7 -0.70 4.03 43.85
C VAL A 7 -1.47 3.14 42.89
N LEU A 8 -2.80 3.06 43.05
CA LEU A 8 -3.67 2.31 42.13
C LEU A 8 -3.67 2.89 40.71
N GLN A 9 -3.70 4.22 40.56
CA GLN A 9 -3.56 4.87 39.25
C GLN A 9 -2.19 4.61 38.62
N LYS A 10 -1.10 4.65 39.39
CA LYS A 10 0.23 4.30 38.90
C LYS A 10 0.32 2.82 38.51
N LEU A 11 -0.15 1.90 39.34
CA LEU A 11 -0.17 0.46 39.03
C LEU A 11 -1.05 0.16 37.81
N TRP A 12 -2.18 0.84 37.65
CA TRP A 12 -3.02 0.76 36.46
C TRP A 12 -2.30 1.33 35.22
N PHE A 13 -1.60 2.45 35.35
CA PHE A 13 -0.82 3.04 34.26
C PHE A 13 0.38 2.16 33.84
N TYR A 14 1.10 1.58 34.81
CA TYR A 14 2.22 0.66 34.55
C TYR A 14 1.74 -0.65 33.96
N SER A 15 0.67 -1.25 34.49
CA SER A 15 0.08 -2.46 33.93
C SER A 15 -0.48 -2.23 32.52
N TYR A 16 -1.15 -1.11 32.27
CA TYR A 16 -1.62 -0.74 30.93
C TYR A 16 -0.46 -0.65 29.92
N ASN A 17 0.67 -0.04 30.32
CA ASN A 17 1.87 0.02 29.49
C ASN A 17 2.50 -1.36 29.25
N ILE A 18 2.54 -2.25 30.25
CA ILE A 18 3.05 -3.62 30.08
C ILE A 18 2.14 -4.42 29.12
N PHE A 19 0.82 -4.34 29.27
CA PHE A 19 -0.11 -5.01 28.36
C PHE A 19 -0.01 -4.49 26.93
N ASP A 20 0.20 -3.18 26.72
CA ASP A 20 0.40 -2.63 25.37
C ASP A 20 1.74 -3.07 24.75
N ILE A 21 2.81 -3.16 25.54
CA ILE A 21 4.10 -3.71 25.10
C ILE A 21 3.96 -5.19 24.73
N LEU A 22 3.35 -6.01 25.58
CA LEU A 22 3.10 -7.43 25.30
C LEU A 22 2.22 -7.63 24.07
N TYR A 23 1.20 -6.77 23.90
CA TYR A 23 0.34 -6.79 22.71
C TYR A 23 1.10 -6.44 21.43
N LYS A 24 1.94 -5.40 21.46
CA LYS A 24 2.82 -5.04 20.33
C LYS A 24 3.81 -6.16 20.01
N LEU A 25 4.42 -6.77 21.04
CA LEU A 25 5.34 -7.89 20.87
C LEU A 25 4.62 -9.12 20.29
N TRP A 26 3.39 -9.40 20.75
CA TRP A 26 2.56 -10.46 20.20
C TRP A 26 2.33 -10.26 18.70
N PHE A 27 1.86 -9.09 18.28
CA PHE A 27 1.63 -8.82 16.85
C PHE A 27 2.93 -8.83 16.04
N TYR A 28 4.03 -8.31 16.59
CA TYR A 28 5.35 -8.38 15.97
C TYR A 28 5.77 -9.84 15.66
N CYS A 29 5.54 -10.76 16.61
CA CYS A 29 5.83 -12.19 16.45
C CYS A 29 4.81 -12.87 15.54
N PHE A 30 3.51 -12.60 15.73
CA PHE A 30 2.42 -13.16 14.94
C PHE A 30 2.59 -12.85 13.45
N ASP A 31 2.89 -11.60 13.11
CA ASP A 31 3.04 -11.18 11.72
C ASP A 31 4.19 -11.93 11.02
N ARG A 32 5.35 -12.04 11.68
CA ARG A 32 6.56 -12.66 11.12
C ARG A 32 6.54 -14.18 11.10
N ILE A 33 6.02 -14.80 12.15
CA ILE A 33 6.10 -16.25 12.34
C ILE A 33 4.88 -16.95 11.75
N ILE A 34 3.72 -16.27 11.71
CA ILE A 34 2.44 -16.90 11.36
C ILE A 34 1.85 -16.26 10.12
N LEU A 35 1.55 -14.96 10.15
CA LEU A 35 0.82 -14.30 9.06
C LEU A 35 1.58 -14.32 7.74
N TYR A 36 2.81 -13.79 7.68
CA TYR A 36 3.53 -13.70 6.41
C TYR A 36 3.90 -15.07 5.81
N PRO A 37 4.39 -16.05 6.59
CA PRO A 37 4.59 -17.42 6.09
C PRO A 37 3.28 -18.05 5.60
N MET A 38 2.17 -17.85 6.33
CA MET A 38 0.86 -18.31 5.91
C MET A 38 0.46 -17.70 4.57
N VAL A 39 0.50 -16.38 4.42
CA VAL A 39 0.15 -15.71 3.17
C VAL A 39 1.03 -16.26 2.05
N ARG A 40 2.35 -16.36 2.26
CA ARG A 40 3.29 -16.87 1.26
C ARG A 40 2.96 -18.31 0.81
N CYS A 41 2.55 -19.18 1.72
CA CYS A 41 2.27 -20.59 1.42
C CYS A 41 0.84 -20.83 0.92
N LEU A 42 -0.13 -20.07 1.44
CA LEU A 42 -1.56 -20.32 1.22
C LEU A 42 -2.22 -19.36 0.24
N THR A 43 -1.60 -18.26 -0.18
CA THR A 43 -2.16 -17.39 -1.25
C THR A 43 -2.49 -18.13 -2.55
N PRO A 44 -1.74 -19.18 -2.99
CA PRO A 44 -2.12 -19.92 -4.18
C PRO A 44 -3.41 -20.76 -4.02
N THR A 45 -3.73 -21.17 -2.79
CA THR A 45 -4.84 -22.08 -2.46
C THR A 45 -6.03 -21.35 -1.82
N ILE A 46 -5.81 -20.17 -1.27
CA ILE A 46 -6.79 -19.32 -0.60
C ILE A 46 -6.90 -18.02 -1.38
N ASP A 47 -8.13 -17.60 -1.69
CA ASP A 47 -8.45 -16.37 -2.46
C ASP A 47 -8.14 -15.07 -1.67
N MET A 48 -6.95 -14.97 -1.09
CA MET A 48 -6.47 -13.85 -0.30
C MET A 48 -5.37 -13.11 -1.06
N GLN A 49 -5.77 -12.46 -2.16
CA GLN A 49 -4.86 -11.76 -3.07
C GLN A 49 -4.34 -10.45 -2.49
N PHE A 50 -5.13 -9.79 -1.65
CA PHE A 50 -4.78 -8.53 -1.03
C PHE A 50 -4.88 -8.65 0.49
N MET A 51 -3.98 -7.94 1.18
CA MET A 51 -3.96 -7.78 2.64
C MET A 51 -4.17 -6.33 3.07
N ASN A 52 -4.28 -5.40 2.12
CA ASN A 52 -4.61 -4.02 2.42
C ASN A 52 -6.10 -3.88 2.79
N LEU A 53 -6.45 -2.79 3.49
CA LEU A 53 -7.81 -2.61 4.03
C LEU A 53 -8.87 -2.28 2.96
N GLY A 54 -8.42 -1.85 1.79
CA GLY A 54 -9.27 -1.42 0.68
C GLY A 54 -9.82 0.00 0.85
N TYR A 55 -10.44 0.51 -0.21
CA TYR A 55 -11.07 1.81 -0.30
C TYR A 55 -12.41 1.67 -1.01
N TRP A 56 -13.40 2.48 -0.63
CA TRP A 56 -14.61 2.60 -1.40
C TRP A 56 -15.02 4.07 -1.58
N PRO A 57 -15.30 4.54 -2.81
CA PRO A 57 -15.82 5.88 -3.04
C PRO A 57 -17.13 6.09 -2.27
N ASN A 58 -17.33 7.28 -1.70
CA ASN A 58 -18.55 7.65 -0.99
C ASN A 58 -19.15 8.91 -1.63
N GLU A 59 -20.32 9.35 -1.16
CA GLU A 59 -21.04 10.49 -1.74
C GLU A 59 -20.19 11.77 -1.78
N THR A 60 -19.34 11.98 -0.78
CA THR A 60 -18.49 13.18 -0.70
C THR A 60 -17.28 13.13 -1.64
N THR A 61 -16.80 11.94 -2.01
CA THR A 61 -15.66 11.78 -2.92
C THR A 61 -16.05 11.42 -4.35
N THR A 62 -17.32 11.08 -4.63
CA THR A 62 -17.75 10.51 -5.92
C THR A 62 -17.38 11.37 -7.12
N ASN A 63 -17.47 12.70 -7.01
CA ASN A 63 -17.08 13.60 -8.11
C ASN A 63 -15.57 13.61 -8.35
N LEU A 64 -14.76 13.60 -7.28
CA LEU A 64 -13.29 13.53 -7.37
C LEU A 64 -12.82 12.16 -7.87
N ASP A 65 -13.57 11.11 -7.51
CA ASP A 65 -13.24 9.72 -7.79
C ASP A 65 -13.84 9.21 -9.12
N LYS A 66 -14.57 10.04 -9.87
CA LYS A 66 -15.36 9.63 -11.05
C LYS A 66 -14.54 8.83 -12.06
N LYS A 67 -13.36 9.32 -12.43
CA LYS A 67 -12.48 8.64 -13.39
C LYS A 67 -11.95 7.30 -12.84
N MET A 68 -11.59 7.27 -11.55
CA MET A 68 -11.20 6.03 -10.87
C MET A 68 -12.35 5.01 -10.85
N ILE A 69 -13.59 5.46 -10.63
CA ILE A 69 -14.80 4.61 -10.70
C ILE A 69 -14.96 3.99 -12.10
N GLU A 70 -14.80 4.80 -13.15
CA GLU A 70 -14.85 4.32 -14.54
C GLU A 70 -13.78 3.25 -14.83
N VAL A 71 -12.54 3.48 -14.39
CA VAL A 71 -11.44 2.51 -14.52
C VAL A 71 -11.76 1.21 -13.78
N VAL A 72 -12.15 1.27 -12.50
CA VAL A 72 -12.44 0.06 -11.73
C VAL A 72 -13.65 -0.71 -12.30
N ASN A 73 -14.70 -0.01 -12.73
CA ASN A 73 -15.85 -0.64 -13.39
C ASN A 73 -15.44 -1.38 -14.67
N LYS A 74 -14.61 -0.75 -15.50
CA LYS A 74 -14.20 -1.30 -16.79
C LYS A 74 -13.28 -2.51 -16.64
N TYR A 75 -12.31 -2.47 -15.71
CA TYR A 75 -11.23 -3.46 -15.67
C TYR A 75 -11.36 -4.50 -14.55
N SER A 76 -12.31 -4.38 -13.62
CA SER A 76 -12.50 -5.38 -12.54
C SER A 76 -13.14 -6.69 -13.02
N THR A 77 -13.91 -6.67 -14.10
CA THR A 77 -14.59 -7.86 -14.64
C THR A 77 -13.76 -8.60 -15.69
N LEU A 78 -12.72 -7.96 -16.22
CA LEU A 78 -11.77 -8.57 -17.16
C LEU A 78 -10.93 -9.62 -16.42
N SER A 79 -11.42 -10.86 -16.38
CA SER A 79 -10.69 -11.96 -15.75
C SER A 79 -9.55 -12.45 -16.62
N ASP A 80 -8.46 -12.89 -15.98
CA ASP A 80 -7.53 -13.84 -16.59
C ASP A 80 -8.37 -15.00 -17.17
N SER A 81 -8.13 -15.39 -18.42
CA SER A 81 -8.93 -16.32 -19.23
C SER A 81 -9.36 -17.62 -18.52
N ASN A 82 -8.60 -18.06 -17.50
CA ASN A 82 -8.92 -19.25 -16.71
C ASN A 82 -10.08 -19.06 -15.70
N ARG A 83 -10.44 -17.82 -15.34
CA ARG A 83 -11.48 -17.53 -14.33
C ARG A 83 -12.88 -17.41 -14.92
N SER A 84 -13.04 -17.09 -16.21
CA SER A 84 -14.36 -16.94 -16.83
C SER A 84 -15.10 -18.29 -16.91
N LEU A 85 -14.40 -19.35 -17.30
CA LEU A 85 -14.95 -20.71 -17.44
C LEU A 85 -15.44 -21.30 -16.10
N LEU A 86 -14.77 -20.97 -15.00
CA LEU A 86 -15.18 -21.39 -13.65
C LEU A 86 -16.35 -20.56 -13.10
N LYS A 87 -16.43 -19.27 -13.45
CA LYS A 87 -17.50 -18.37 -13.01
C LYS A 87 -18.83 -18.65 -13.70
N GLU A 88 -18.80 -18.95 -15.00
CA GLU A 88 -19.98 -19.34 -15.78
C GLU A 88 -20.63 -20.62 -15.25
N ARG A 89 -19.83 -21.56 -14.73
CA ARG A 89 -20.33 -22.81 -14.13
C ARG A 89 -20.96 -22.65 -12.74
N LEU A 90 -20.78 -21.51 -12.04
CA LEU A 90 -21.08 -21.40 -10.61
C LEU A 90 -22.12 -20.33 -10.22
N ASN A 91 -22.73 -19.60 -11.18
CA ASN A 91 -23.77 -18.58 -10.90
C ASN A 91 -23.42 -17.59 -9.76
N ILE A 92 -22.15 -17.23 -9.63
CA ILE A 92 -21.67 -16.29 -8.60
C ILE A 92 -21.89 -14.87 -9.10
N SER A 93 -22.47 -14.00 -8.26
CA SER A 93 -22.73 -12.58 -8.56
C SER A 93 -21.55 -11.89 -9.29
N ASN A 94 -21.87 -11.19 -10.39
CA ASN A 94 -20.97 -10.58 -11.39
C ASN A 94 -19.97 -9.50 -10.88
N ILE A 95 -19.83 -9.28 -9.57
CA ILE A 95 -19.02 -8.19 -9.01
C ILE A 95 -17.73 -8.77 -8.43
N ASP A 96 -16.58 -8.34 -8.97
CA ASP A 96 -15.27 -8.73 -8.43
C ASP A 96 -15.13 -8.25 -6.98
N SER A 97 -14.95 -9.20 -6.07
CA SER A 97 -14.83 -8.96 -4.62
C SER A 97 -13.55 -8.22 -4.24
N ASN A 98 -12.58 -8.08 -5.16
CA ASN A 98 -11.34 -7.35 -4.94
C ASN A 98 -11.42 -5.85 -5.28
N ARG A 99 -12.57 -5.36 -5.77
CA ARG A 99 -12.78 -3.94 -6.11
C ARG A 99 -12.35 -2.95 -5.02
N PRO A 100 -12.60 -3.20 -3.71
CA PRO A 100 -12.10 -2.29 -2.68
C PRO A 100 -10.57 -2.12 -2.72
N HIS A 101 -9.83 -3.18 -3.01
CA HIS A 101 -8.37 -3.11 -3.12
C HIS A 101 -7.93 -2.36 -4.38
N TYR A 102 -8.62 -2.59 -5.51
CA TYR A 102 -8.35 -1.84 -6.75
C TYR A 102 -8.53 -0.34 -6.54
N TYR A 103 -9.61 0.08 -5.88
CA TYR A 103 -9.82 1.49 -5.55
C TYR A 103 -8.71 2.05 -4.64
N LEU A 104 -8.18 1.24 -3.71
CA LEU A 104 -7.09 1.70 -2.85
C LEU A 104 -5.81 1.97 -3.66
N TYR A 105 -5.57 1.23 -4.73
CA TYR A 105 -4.47 1.47 -5.68
C TYR A 105 -4.73 2.66 -6.59
N GLU A 106 -5.95 2.78 -7.11
CA GLU A 106 -6.32 3.87 -8.01
C GLU A 106 -6.36 5.22 -7.28
N LYS A 107 -6.71 5.28 -6.00
CA LYS A 107 -6.81 6.55 -5.26
C LYS A 107 -5.50 7.36 -5.27
N PRO A 108 -4.33 6.83 -4.86
CA PRO A 108 -3.08 7.54 -4.96
C PRO A 108 -2.66 7.83 -6.40
N LEU A 109 -2.89 6.91 -7.35
CA LEU A 109 -2.61 7.12 -8.77
C LEU A 109 -3.44 8.26 -9.37
N SER A 110 -4.70 8.39 -8.96
CA SER A 110 -5.64 9.40 -9.45
C SER A 110 -5.22 10.84 -9.15
N MET A 111 -4.33 11.03 -8.18
CA MET A 111 -3.78 12.35 -7.88
C MET A 111 -2.66 12.76 -8.84
N HIS A 112 -2.07 11.81 -9.58
CA HIS A 112 -1.00 12.12 -10.52
C HIS A 112 -1.53 13.03 -11.65
N PRO A 113 -0.81 14.11 -12.03
CA PRO A 113 -1.29 15.06 -13.06
C PRO A 113 -1.61 14.43 -14.42
N GLN A 114 -0.95 13.31 -14.75
CA GLN A 114 -1.16 12.57 -16.00
C GLN A 114 -2.11 11.37 -15.86
N TYR A 115 -2.88 11.24 -14.77
CA TYR A 115 -3.81 10.12 -14.58
C TYR A 115 -4.83 9.96 -15.71
N SER A 116 -5.02 10.98 -16.55
CA SER A 116 -5.89 10.90 -17.71
C SER A 116 -5.49 9.79 -18.69
N SER A 117 -4.20 9.50 -18.82
CA SER A 117 -3.65 8.55 -19.79
C SER A 117 -2.39 7.81 -19.32
N LEU A 118 -1.72 8.21 -18.24
CA LEU A 118 -0.50 7.59 -17.68
C LEU A 118 0.62 7.17 -18.67
N ASN A 119 0.59 7.69 -19.92
CA ASN A 119 1.54 7.38 -20.98
C ASN A 119 2.95 7.80 -20.57
N ASN A 120 3.94 7.02 -21.00
CA ASN A 120 5.36 7.31 -20.75
C ASN A 120 5.74 7.36 -19.26
N LEU A 121 4.90 6.83 -18.37
CA LEU A 121 5.25 6.66 -16.97
C LEU A 121 6.04 5.37 -16.75
N SER A 122 7.06 5.49 -15.92
CA SER A 122 7.72 4.38 -15.26
C SER A 122 7.29 4.40 -13.79
N ILE A 123 6.66 3.33 -13.32
CA ILE A 123 6.17 3.21 -11.94
C ILE A 123 7.05 2.24 -11.15
N LEU A 124 7.47 2.67 -9.96
CA LEU A 124 8.05 1.82 -8.93
C LEU A 124 7.09 1.73 -7.74
N GLU A 125 6.50 0.55 -7.50
CA GLU A 125 5.73 0.27 -6.28
C GLU A 125 6.66 -0.21 -5.16
N VAL A 126 6.78 0.53 -4.06
CA VAL A 126 7.60 0.18 -2.90
C VAL A 126 6.73 -0.48 -1.83
N GLY A 127 7.09 -1.71 -1.45
CA GLY A 127 6.26 -2.59 -0.62
C GLY A 127 5.13 -3.27 -1.41
N CYS A 128 5.44 -3.81 -2.59
CA CYS A 128 4.43 -4.37 -3.50
C CYS A 128 3.85 -5.73 -3.07
N GLY A 129 4.37 -6.32 -1.99
CA GLY A 129 4.04 -7.67 -1.55
C GLY A 129 4.15 -8.68 -2.69
N HIS A 130 3.12 -9.52 -2.84
CA HIS A 130 3.07 -10.56 -3.88
C HIS A 130 2.73 -10.01 -5.29
N GLY A 131 2.61 -8.68 -5.46
CA GLY A 131 2.42 -8.04 -6.76
C GLY A 131 0.99 -8.02 -7.30
N ASN A 132 -0.03 -8.25 -6.47
CA ASN A 132 -1.42 -8.17 -6.93
C ASN A 132 -1.85 -6.74 -7.26
N GLY A 133 -1.22 -5.73 -6.64
CA GLY A 133 -1.28 -4.32 -7.06
C GLY A 133 -0.74 -4.10 -8.46
N ILE A 134 0.50 -4.54 -8.71
CA ILE A 134 1.11 -4.51 -10.05
C ILE A 134 0.23 -5.18 -11.10
N LYS A 135 -0.35 -6.36 -10.80
CA LYS A 135 -1.27 -7.04 -11.72
C LYS A 135 -2.50 -6.18 -12.04
N TRP A 136 -3.06 -5.51 -11.03
CA TRP A 136 -4.16 -4.57 -11.23
C TRP A 136 -3.75 -3.43 -12.15
N ILE A 137 -2.66 -2.71 -11.82
CA ILE A 137 -2.19 -1.54 -12.59
C ILE A 137 -1.90 -1.91 -14.04
N ARG A 138 -1.23 -3.04 -14.29
CA ARG A 138 -0.95 -3.53 -15.65
C ARG A 138 -2.23 -3.82 -16.45
N ARG A 139 -3.28 -4.28 -15.78
CA ARG A 139 -4.57 -4.59 -16.40
C ARG A 139 -5.37 -3.32 -16.66
N SER A 140 -5.39 -2.37 -15.71
CA SER A 140 -6.20 -1.16 -15.80
C SER A 140 -5.56 -0.05 -16.64
N HIS A 141 -4.23 -0.03 -16.75
CA HIS A 141 -3.45 1.00 -17.43
C HIS A 141 -2.35 0.37 -18.31
N PRO A 142 -2.71 -0.37 -19.38
CA PRO A 142 -1.76 -1.05 -20.27
C PRO A 142 -0.80 -0.11 -21.01
N GLU A 143 -1.10 1.18 -21.04
CA GLU A 143 -0.32 2.23 -21.70
C GLU A 143 0.87 2.76 -20.87
N ILE A 144 0.99 2.34 -19.61
CA ILE A 144 2.17 2.61 -18.78
C ILE A 144 3.38 1.91 -19.40
N SER A 145 4.45 2.67 -19.64
CA SER A 145 5.65 2.16 -20.31
C SER A 145 6.39 1.09 -19.50
N SER A 146 6.42 1.24 -18.17
CA SER A 146 7.09 0.27 -17.33
C SER A 146 6.60 0.27 -15.88
N ILE A 147 6.51 -0.92 -15.28
CA ILE A 147 6.08 -1.10 -13.89
C ILE A 147 7.02 -2.10 -13.22
N LYS A 148 7.59 -1.69 -12.08
CA LYS A 148 8.34 -2.56 -11.17
C LYS A 148 7.78 -2.46 -9.76
N GLY A 149 7.87 -3.56 -9.03
CA GLY A 149 7.63 -3.60 -7.59
C GLY A 149 8.90 -3.96 -6.85
N LEU A 150 9.02 -3.46 -5.63
CA LEU A 150 10.05 -3.83 -4.68
C LEU A 150 9.39 -4.28 -3.39
N ASP A 151 9.83 -5.41 -2.84
CA ASP A 151 9.38 -5.88 -1.54
C ASP A 151 10.42 -6.79 -0.88
N ILE A 152 10.54 -6.73 0.44
CA ILE A 152 11.53 -7.52 1.20
C ILE A 152 11.17 -9.01 1.25
N CYS A 153 9.88 -9.34 1.19
CA CYS A 153 9.34 -10.69 1.38
C CYS A 153 8.93 -11.38 0.07
N ALA A 154 8.88 -10.65 -1.05
CA ALA A 154 8.40 -11.17 -2.31
C ALA A 154 9.42 -12.05 -3.04
N LYS A 155 8.92 -13.04 -3.80
CA LYS A 155 9.76 -13.81 -4.72
C LYS A 155 10.05 -12.96 -5.96
N PRO A 156 11.33 -12.72 -6.32
CA PRO A 156 11.67 -12.00 -7.53
C PRO A 156 11.03 -12.61 -8.77
N ASN A 157 10.59 -11.76 -9.69
CA ASN A 157 10.13 -12.15 -11.01
C ASN A 157 10.34 -10.99 -11.99
N GLN A 158 9.84 -11.11 -13.22
CA GLN A 158 10.01 -10.08 -14.25
C GLN A 158 9.51 -8.68 -13.83
N TYR A 159 8.54 -8.56 -12.91
CA TYR A 159 8.02 -7.29 -12.41
C TYR A 159 8.47 -6.94 -11.00
N ILE A 160 8.94 -7.90 -10.21
CA ILE A 160 9.23 -7.69 -8.79
C ILE A 160 10.70 -7.97 -8.51
N VAL A 161 11.36 -7.02 -7.86
CA VAL A 161 12.69 -7.20 -7.29
C VAL A 161 12.59 -7.37 -5.77
N GLN A 162 13.46 -8.19 -5.21
CA GLN A 162 13.60 -8.24 -3.76
C GLN A 162 14.50 -7.09 -3.31
N GLY A 163 14.09 -6.34 -2.29
CA GLY A 163 14.85 -5.21 -1.78
C GLY A 163 14.19 -4.56 -0.56
N ASP A 164 14.87 -3.57 0.01
CA ASP A 164 14.41 -2.85 1.19
C ASP A 164 14.01 -1.41 0.81
N ALA A 165 12.94 -0.90 1.43
CA ALA A 165 12.50 0.49 1.24
C ALA A 165 13.50 1.53 1.80
N HIS A 166 14.44 1.11 2.66
CA HIS A 166 15.49 1.95 3.22
C HIS A 166 16.78 1.96 2.36
N ASP A 167 16.89 1.06 1.38
CA ASP A 167 18.01 0.99 0.43
C ASP A 167 17.50 0.48 -0.91
N LEU A 168 16.95 1.41 -1.70
CA LEU A 168 16.35 1.07 -2.99
C LEU A 168 17.49 0.70 -3.97
N PRO A 169 17.46 -0.48 -4.61
CA PRO A 169 18.51 -1.01 -5.47
C PRO A 169 18.47 -0.36 -6.87
N PHE A 170 18.37 0.96 -6.90
CA PHE A 170 18.18 1.80 -8.08
C PHE A 170 19.15 2.98 -8.04
N SER A 171 19.54 3.47 -9.21
CA SER A 171 20.46 4.60 -9.32
C SER A 171 19.80 5.92 -8.93
N ASN A 172 20.65 6.92 -8.66
CA ASN A 172 20.16 8.27 -8.40
C ASN A 172 19.42 8.81 -9.64
N ASN A 173 18.27 9.45 -9.40
CA ASN A 173 17.37 10.01 -10.42
C ASN A 173 16.80 8.98 -11.41
N LEU A 174 17.09 7.69 -11.24
CA LEU A 174 16.77 6.64 -12.19
C LEU A 174 16.64 5.30 -11.46
N PHE A 175 15.41 4.81 -11.32
CA PHE A 175 15.21 3.37 -11.32
C PHE A 175 15.18 2.92 -12.77
N ASP A 176 16.38 2.71 -13.33
CA ASP A 176 16.49 2.24 -14.70
C ASP A 176 15.90 0.83 -14.81
N ILE A 177 14.66 0.76 -15.29
CA ILE A 177 13.96 -0.51 -15.49
C ILE A 177 14.57 -1.28 -16.68
N SER A 178 15.40 -0.64 -17.51
CA SER A 178 15.97 -1.22 -18.72
C SER A 178 17.10 -2.23 -18.45
N GLN A 179 17.84 -2.15 -17.34
CA GLN A 179 18.92 -3.11 -17.05
C GLN A 179 18.43 -4.55 -16.87
N PHE A 180 17.17 -4.76 -16.47
CA PHE A 180 16.57 -6.11 -16.41
C PHE A 180 15.98 -6.58 -17.75
N TYR A 181 15.89 -5.71 -18.75
CA TYR A 181 15.31 -5.96 -20.07
C TYR A 181 16.28 -5.61 -21.20
N SER A 182 17.58 -5.89 -21.01
CA SER A 182 18.66 -5.50 -21.92
C SER A 182 18.56 -6.05 -23.34
N ASN A 183 17.60 -6.92 -23.66
CA ASN A 183 17.54 -7.59 -24.95
C ASN A 183 16.34 -7.22 -25.84
N LEU A 184 15.39 -6.35 -25.42
CA LEU A 184 14.18 -6.17 -26.24
C LEU A 184 13.70 -4.76 -26.57
N LEU A 185 14.14 -3.68 -25.91
CA LEU A 185 13.51 -2.39 -26.17
C LEU A 185 14.52 -1.25 -26.30
N LYS A 186 14.72 -0.79 -27.54
CA LYS A 186 15.27 0.53 -27.88
C LYS A 186 14.26 1.59 -27.42
N TYR A 187 14.27 1.96 -26.15
CA TYR A 187 13.42 3.04 -25.64
C TYR A 187 14.10 4.40 -25.85
N ASP A 188 13.36 5.34 -26.44
CA ASP A 188 13.75 6.75 -26.54
C ASP A 188 13.75 7.36 -25.13
N SER A 189 14.95 7.55 -24.58
CA SER A 189 15.20 7.93 -23.18
C SER A 189 14.71 9.34 -22.79
N ASN A 190 14.15 10.11 -23.72
CA ASN A 190 13.95 11.55 -23.55
C ASN A 190 12.61 11.97 -22.91
N ASN A 191 11.60 11.08 -22.82
CA ASN A 191 10.24 11.48 -22.38
C ASN A 191 9.62 10.60 -21.27
N ASN A 192 10.42 9.78 -20.57
CA ASN A 192 9.90 8.97 -19.47
C ASN A 192 9.76 9.78 -18.17
N TYR A 193 8.56 9.76 -17.59
CA TYR A 193 8.25 10.33 -16.28
C TYR A 193 8.36 9.24 -15.21
N TYR A 194 8.83 9.60 -14.01
CA TYR A 194 9.05 8.65 -12.92
C TYR A 194 8.04 8.88 -11.81
N LEU A 195 7.41 7.80 -11.39
CA LEU A 195 6.44 7.77 -10.31
C LEU A 195 6.84 6.67 -9.32
N VAL A 196 6.96 7.03 -8.04
CA VAL A 196 6.98 6.06 -6.96
C VAL A 196 5.57 5.93 -6.39
N LEU A 197 5.13 4.70 -6.17
CA LEU A 197 3.85 4.38 -5.56
C LEU A 197 4.08 3.64 -4.24
N ASN A 198 3.38 4.06 -3.19
CA ASN A 198 3.34 3.37 -1.90
C ASN A 198 1.90 3.19 -1.48
N VAL A 199 1.45 1.93 -1.36
CA VAL A 199 0.09 1.58 -0.94
C VAL A 199 0.17 0.74 0.33
N GLU A 200 -0.19 1.34 1.47
CA GLU A 200 -0.36 0.66 2.75
C GLU A 200 0.84 -0.19 3.21
N SER A 201 2.06 0.28 2.94
CA SER A 201 3.30 -0.44 3.27
C SER A 201 4.19 0.34 4.24
N SER A 202 4.35 1.65 4.05
CA SER A 202 5.31 2.46 4.83
C SER A 202 5.09 2.57 6.34
N HIS A 203 3.90 2.27 6.86
CA HIS A 203 3.67 2.20 8.31
C HIS A 203 4.41 1.03 8.98
N LEU A 204 4.90 0.07 8.20
CA LEU A 204 5.68 -1.09 8.65
C LEU A 204 7.20 -0.85 8.58
N TYR A 205 7.64 0.23 7.95
CA TYR A 205 9.06 0.54 7.80
C TYR A 205 9.65 1.00 9.13
N SER A 206 10.85 0.52 9.46
CA SER A 206 11.53 0.89 10.71
C SER A 206 11.87 2.37 10.79
N ASP A 207 12.20 2.99 9.65
CA ASP A 207 12.44 4.42 9.53
C ASP A 207 11.86 4.98 8.23
N CYS A 208 10.66 5.56 8.35
CA CYS A 208 9.96 6.19 7.23
C CYS A 208 10.74 7.39 6.66
N SER A 209 11.63 8.04 7.44
CA SER A 209 12.46 9.13 6.95
C SER A 209 13.48 8.67 5.93
N ILE A 210 14.06 7.47 6.07
CA ILE A 210 15.00 6.93 5.08
C ILE A 210 14.23 6.56 3.80
N PHE A 211 13.05 5.95 3.94
CA PHE A 211 12.17 5.67 2.79
C PHE A 211 11.88 6.93 1.96
N PHE A 212 11.52 8.05 2.58
CA PHE A 212 11.30 9.31 1.86
C PHE A 212 12.57 9.81 1.16
N LYS A 213 13.74 9.71 1.81
CA LYS A 213 15.03 10.06 1.19
C LYS A 213 15.31 9.19 -0.03
N GLU A 214 15.07 7.89 0.06
CA GLU A 214 15.27 6.96 -1.04
C GLU A 214 14.32 7.23 -2.20
N CYS A 215 13.05 7.52 -1.91
CA CYS A 215 12.09 7.96 -2.92
C CYS A 215 12.56 9.22 -3.67
N SER A 216 12.98 10.24 -2.92
CA SER A 216 13.56 11.45 -3.50
C SER A 216 14.82 11.16 -4.30
N ARG A 217 15.68 10.25 -3.81
CA ARG A 217 16.93 9.86 -4.46
C ARG A 217 16.70 9.21 -5.82
N VAL A 218 15.75 8.28 -5.94
CA VAL A 218 15.47 7.56 -7.20
C VAL A 218 14.59 8.36 -8.16
N LEU A 219 13.76 9.29 -7.67
CA LEU A 219 12.96 10.18 -8.50
C LEU A 219 13.84 11.24 -9.18
N LYS A 220 13.53 11.56 -10.44
CA LYS A 220 14.02 12.80 -11.07
C LYS A 220 13.38 14.02 -10.42
N GLN A 221 14.01 15.18 -10.62
CA GLN A 221 13.37 16.46 -10.32
C GLN A 221 12.01 16.55 -11.02
N GLY A 222 10.98 16.96 -10.29
CA GLY A 222 9.60 17.05 -10.78
C GLY A 222 8.86 15.71 -10.86
N GLY A 223 9.51 14.58 -10.56
CA GLY A 223 8.85 13.28 -10.40
C GLY A 223 7.96 13.24 -9.17
N TYR A 224 7.06 12.26 -9.10
CA TYR A 224 6.04 12.20 -8.05
C TYR A 224 6.17 10.97 -7.16
N LEU A 225 5.81 11.12 -5.90
CA LEU A 225 5.48 10.02 -4.99
C LEU A 225 3.97 10.06 -4.73
N CYS A 226 3.25 9.05 -5.20
CA CYS A 226 1.86 8.81 -4.86
C CYS A 226 1.81 7.89 -3.63
N TRP A 227 1.31 8.40 -2.52
CA TRP A 227 1.38 7.73 -1.24
C TRP A 227 -0.02 7.60 -0.63
N ILE A 228 -0.39 6.40 -0.18
CA ILE A 228 -1.59 6.18 0.63
C ILE A 228 -1.25 5.22 1.77
N ASP A 229 -1.57 5.61 3.00
CA ASP A 229 -1.26 4.79 4.16
C ASP A 229 -2.03 5.23 5.41
N LEU A 230 -1.96 4.41 6.46
CA LEU A 230 -2.46 4.74 7.79
C LEU A 230 -1.38 5.24 8.72
N ARG A 231 -1.76 6.17 9.60
CA ARG A 231 -0.92 6.69 10.68
C ARG A 231 -1.77 6.93 11.92
N TYR A 232 -1.14 6.93 13.09
CA TYR A 232 -1.72 7.63 14.24
C TYR A 232 -1.71 9.12 13.94
N ASN A 233 -2.75 9.85 14.33
CA ASN A 233 -2.87 11.27 13.97
C ASN A 233 -1.66 12.09 14.45
N ILE A 234 -1.13 11.76 15.63
CA ILE A 234 0.05 12.43 16.20
C ILE A 234 1.31 12.28 15.32
N GLN A 235 1.39 11.22 14.50
CA GLN A 235 2.54 10.93 13.65
C GLN A 235 2.50 11.67 12.30
N MET A 236 1.36 12.23 11.88
CA MET A 236 1.27 12.87 10.56
C MET A 236 2.16 14.09 10.44
N SER A 237 2.34 14.85 11.53
CA SER A 237 3.28 15.98 11.57
C SER A 237 4.72 15.54 11.30
N ASP A 238 5.11 14.38 11.82
CA ASP A 238 6.42 13.78 11.57
C ASP A 238 6.56 13.31 10.13
N VAL A 239 5.51 12.70 9.56
CA VAL A 239 5.47 12.28 8.15
C VAL A 239 5.70 13.48 7.22
N TYR A 240 4.99 14.59 7.43
CA TYR A 240 5.18 15.81 6.65
C TYR A 240 6.62 16.33 6.76
N ARG A 241 7.14 16.44 7.99
CA ARG A 241 8.51 16.91 8.24
C ARG A 241 9.57 16.00 7.60
N GLN A 242 9.38 14.68 7.65
CA GLN A 242 10.32 13.71 7.08
C GLN A 242 10.35 13.78 5.55
N ALA A 243 9.18 13.89 4.90
CA ALA A 243 9.08 14.04 3.46
C ALA A 243 9.67 15.38 2.99
N GLU A 244 9.37 16.48 3.67
CA GLU A 244 9.93 17.80 3.35
C GLU A 244 11.47 17.83 3.48
N LYS A 245 12.02 17.18 4.52
CA LYS A 245 13.48 16.99 4.67
C LYS A 245 14.12 16.17 3.55
N ALA A 246 13.33 15.35 2.85
CA ALA A 246 13.74 14.61 1.68
C ALA A 246 13.48 15.38 0.37
N GLU A 247 13.16 16.68 0.42
CA GLU A 247 12.83 17.50 -0.76
C GLU A 247 11.55 17.06 -1.49
N LEU A 248 10.65 16.33 -0.81
CA LEU A 248 9.34 15.96 -1.31
C LEU A 248 8.32 17.01 -0.86
N ARG A 249 7.89 17.87 -1.79
CA ARG A 249 6.88 18.90 -1.53
C ARG A 249 5.48 18.31 -1.66
N ARG A 250 4.62 18.53 -0.67
CA ARG A 250 3.22 18.11 -0.72
C ARG A 250 2.41 18.98 -1.69
N GLU A 251 1.78 18.36 -2.68
CA GLU A 251 0.86 19.01 -3.64
C GLU A 251 -0.60 18.84 -3.21
N TYR A 252 -0.98 17.62 -2.83
CA TYR A 252 -2.33 17.28 -2.38
C TYR A 252 -2.28 16.37 -1.16
N CYS A 253 -3.28 16.48 -0.29
CA CYS A 253 -3.46 15.59 0.85
C CYS A 253 -4.96 15.44 1.14
N TYR A 254 -5.43 14.20 1.16
CA TYR A 254 -6.81 13.85 1.46
C TYR A 254 -6.84 12.90 2.65
N ASP A 255 -7.65 13.21 3.65
CA ASP A 255 -8.08 12.22 4.63
C ASP A 255 -9.12 11.32 3.97
N VAL A 256 -8.80 10.03 3.85
CA VAL A 256 -9.64 9.02 3.19
C VAL A 256 -10.11 7.95 4.18
N THR A 257 -10.10 8.27 5.47
CA THR A 257 -10.43 7.32 6.54
C THR A 257 -11.83 6.72 6.36
N ASP A 258 -12.82 7.53 6.02
CA ASP A 258 -14.20 7.05 5.84
C ASP A 258 -14.34 6.14 4.61
N ASN A 259 -13.63 6.45 3.52
CA ASN A 259 -13.57 5.61 2.34
C ASN A 259 -12.94 4.25 2.64
N VAL A 260 -11.91 4.22 3.48
CA VAL A 260 -11.28 2.96 3.91
C VAL A 260 -12.18 2.16 4.84
N ILE A 261 -12.90 2.82 5.77
CA ILE A 261 -13.91 2.16 6.61
C ILE A 261 -14.98 1.48 5.73
N GLN A 262 -15.43 2.16 4.67
CA GLN A 262 -16.36 1.60 3.69
C GLN A 262 -15.76 0.43 2.90
N GLY A 263 -14.45 0.47 2.60
CA GLY A 263 -13.70 -0.63 2.01
C GLY A 263 -13.67 -1.86 2.93
N ILE A 264 -13.31 -1.67 4.19
CA ILE A 264 -13.26 -2.73 5.23
C ILE A 264 -14.62 -3.41 5.38
N GLN A 265 -15.72 -2.64 5.41
CA GLN A 265 -17.06 -3.20 5.52
C GLN A 265 -17.42 -4.14 4.36
N ARG A 266 -16.81 -3.93 3.18
CA ARG A 266 -17.03 -4.74 1.97
C ARG A 266 -16.10 -5.94 1.86
N THR A 267 -14.93 -5.89 2.49
CA THR A 267 -13.92 -6.97 2.42
C THR A 267 -14.01 -7.94 3.61
N SER A 268 -14.37 -7.43 4.79
CA SER A 268 -14.32 -8.18 6.05
C SER A 268 -15.14 -9.48 6.05
N ALA A 269 -16.39 -9.44 5.56
CA ALA A 269 -17.25 -10.63 5.52
C ALA A 269 -16.62 -11.79 4.70
N ARG A 270 -15.97 -11.46 3.58
CA ARG A 270 -15.27 -12.44 2.75
C ARG A 270 -14.06 -13.02 3.47
N TYR A 271 -13.30 -12.20 4.17
CA TYR A 271 -12.15 -12.67 4.95
C TYR A 271 -12.56 -13.52 6.15
N ASP A 272 -13.69 -13.22 6.77
CA ASP A 272 -14.28 -14.07 7.81
C ASP A 272 -14.65 -15.46 7.27
N GLU A 273 -15.23 -15.54 6.08
CA GLU A 273 -15.53 -16.83 5.43
C GLU A 273 -14.27 -17.61 5.04
N ILE A 274 -13.20 -16.92 4.61
CA ILE A 274 -11.89 -17.53 4.37
C ILE A 274 -11.31 -18.09 5.68
N LEU A 275 -11.39 -17.32 6.76
CA LEU A 275 -10.85 -17.69 8.08
C LEU A 275 -11.55 -18.94 8.64
N LYS A 276 -12.86 -19.10 8.41
CA LYS A 276 -13.61 -20.32 8.79
C LYS A 276 -13.11 -21.58 8.09
N LYS A 277 -12.52 -21.45 6.90
CA LYS A 277 -11.99 -22.57 6.09
C LYS A 277 -10.54 -22.93 6.45
N LEU A 278 -9.87 -22.15 7.31
CA LEU A 278 -8.50 -22.44 7.72
C LEU A 278 -8.41 -23.66 8.67
N PRO A 279 -7.24 -24.32 8.75
CA PRO A 279 -6.97 -25.35 9.76
C PRO A 279 -7.24 -24.88 11.19
N LEU A 280 -7.58 -25.82 12.08
CA LEU A 280 -8.00 -25.54 13.46
C LEU A 280 -7.00 -24.65 14.23
N LEU A 281 -5.70 -24.96 14.12
CA LEU A 281 -4.64 -24.18 14.80
C LEU A 281 -4.67 -22.70 14.42
N MET A 282 -4.97 -22.40 13.16
CA MET A 282 -5.02 -21.03 12.63
C MET A 282 -6.34 -20.35 13.01
N ARG A 283 -7.43 -21.12 13.09
CA ARG A 283 -8.72 -20.64 13.60
C ARG A 283 -8.66 -20.23 15.07
N ILE A 284 -7.78 -20.84 15.89
CA ILE A 284 -7.55 -20.38 17.27
C ILE A 284 -7.01 -18.93 17.28
N LEU A 285 -6.27 -18.54 16.26
CA LEU A 285 -5.70 -17.19 16.09
C LEU A 285 -6.63 -16.22 15.33
N SER A 286 -7.90 -16.57 15.16
CA SER A 286 -8.88 -15.77 14.40
C SER A 286 -8.96 -14.31 14.85
N SER A 287 -8.83 -14.05 16.15
CA SER A 287 -8.83 -12.69 16.70
C SER A 287 -7.67 -11.85 16.18
N SER A 288 -6.48 -12.45 16.03
CA SER A 288 -5.29 -11.78 15.50
C SER A 288 -5.45 -11.50 14.01
N PHE A 289 -5.91 -12.49 13.23
CA PHE A 289 -6.22 -12.28 11.81
C PHE A 289 -7.27 -11.19 11.58
N ARG A 290 -8.38 -11.23 12.32
CA ARG A 290 -9.42 -10.18 12.28
C ARG A 290 -8.84 -8.81 12.58
N SER A 291 -7.91 -8.72 13.52
CA SER A 291 -7.23 -7.46 13.87
C SER A 291 -6.33 -6.95 12.73
N THR A 292 -5.70 -7.84 11.97
CA THR A 292 -4.83 -7.50 10.81
C THR A 292 -5.63 -6.84 9.69
N TYR A 293 -6.73 -7.44 9.21
CA TYR A 293 -7.57 -6.82 8.18
C TYR A 293 -8.63 -5.85 8.74
N CYS A 294 -8.46 -5.44 10.00
CA CYS A 294 -9.30 -4.45 10.69
C CYS A 294 -10.81 -4.78 10.65
N ALA A 295 -11.18 -6.04 10.86
CA ALA A 295 -12.59 -6.48 10.85
C ALA A 295 -13.47 -5.64 11.80
N PRO A 296 -14.75 -5.40 11.47
CA PRO A 296 -15.69 -4.81 12.41
C PRO A 296 -15.68 -5.51 13.78
N GLY A 297 -15.75 -4.72 14.84
CA GLY A 297 -15.67 -5.19 16.23
C GLY A 297 -14.25 -5.37 16.79
N THR A 298 -13.20 -5.18 15.99
CA THR A 298 -11.81 -5.23 16.48
C THR A 298 -11.33 -3.89 17.05
N LYS A 299 -10.29 -3.92 17.90
CA LYS A 299 -9.63 -2.70 18.42
C LYS A 299 -9.08 -1.83 17.27
N SER A 300 -8.52 -2.45 16.22
CA SER A 300 -8.01 -1.74 15.04
C SER A 300 -9.12 -1.01 14.28
N TYR A 301 -10.28 -1.63 14.10
CA TYR A 301 -11.45 -0.96 13.50
C TYR A 301 -11.95 0.18 14.37
N GLY A 302 -12.07 -0.04 15.68
CA GLY A 302 -12.49 1.01 16.63
C GLY A 302 -11.56 2.23 16.63
N ARG A 303 -10.25 2.04 16.42
CA ARG A 303 -9.26 3.14 16.29
C ARG A 303 -9.53 4.02 15.07
N LEU A 304 -9.96 3.44 13.95
CA LEU A 304 -10.34 4.19 12.75
C LEU A 304 -11.62 4.99 12.98
N LEU A 305 -12.64 4.36 13.58
CA LEU A 305 -13.91 5.04 13.91
C LEU A 305 -13.71 6.24 14.85
N LYS A 306 -12.79 6.11 15.82
CA LYS A 306 -12.45 7.17 16.78
C LYS A 306 -11.45 8.19 16.24
N ARG A 307 -10.94 8.02 15.01
CA ARG A 307 -9.84 8.80 14.45
C ARG A 307 -8.59 8.80 15.34
N GLU A 308 -8.34 7.74 16.10
CA GLU A 308 -7.05 7.55 16.77
C GLU A 308 -5.98 7.20 15.72
N LYS A 309 -6.39 6.42 14.71
CA LYS A 309 -5.69 6.23 13.46
C LYS A 309 -6.53 6.76 12.31
N SER A 310 -5.87 7.32 11.31
CA SER A 310 -6.48 7.83 10.09
C SER A 310 -5.71 7.39 8.86
N TYR A 311 -6.40 7.34 7.73
CA TYR A 311 -5.82 7.08 6.41
C TYR A 311 -5.69 8.36 5.62
N TYR A 312 -4.54 8.51 4.96
CA TYR A 312 -4.23 9.68 4.17
C TYR A 312 -3.72 9.28 2.80
N ALA A 313 -4.24 9.92 1.76
CA ALA A 313 -3.71 9.87 0.41
C ALA A 313 -2.99 11.19 0.12
N VAL A 314 -1.69 11.14 -0.18
CA VAL A 314 -0.85 12.33 -0.36
C VAL A 314 -0.08 12.22 -1.68
N LEU A 315 -0.09 13.30 -2.45
CA LEU A 315 0.77 13.47 -3.62
C LEU A 315 1.95 14.35 -3.23
N TRP A 316 3.16 13.82 -3.43
CA TRP A 316 4.39 14.57 -3.24
C TRP A 316 5.11 14.77 -4.57
N LYS A 317 5.67 15.96 -4.75
CA LYS A 317 6.51 16.31 -5.89
C LYS A 317 7.95 16.42 -5.44
N ASN A 318 8.84 15.72 -6.14
CA ASN A 318 10.27 15.78 -5.87
C ASN A 318 10.86 17.11 -6.35
N MET A 319 11.39 17.89 -5.43
CA MET A 319 12.00 19.20 -5.69
C MET A 319 13.53 19.13 -5.74
N LYS A 320 14.13 17.96 -5.52
CA LYS A 320 15.58 17.75 -5.57
C LYS A 320 16.17 18.27 -6.88
N MET A 321 17.11 19.20 -6.78
CA MET A 321 17.84 19.71 -7.93
C MET A 321 18.78 18.63 -8.46
N CYS A 322 18.72 18.35 -9.77
CA CYS A 322 19.74 17.50 -10.39
C CYS A 322 21.10 18.18 -10.23
N GLN A 323 22.02 17.56 -9.47
CA GLN A 323 23.42 17.93 -9.53
C GLN A 323 23.91 17.64 -10.95
N THR A 324 24.02 18.67 -11.77
CA THR A 324 24.73 18.57 -13.03
C THR A 324 26.17 18.22 -12.69
N THR A 325 26.57 16.99 -12.99
CA THR A 325 27.98 16.64 -13.06
C THR A 325 28.60 17.58 -14.07
N LYS A 326 29.32 18.60 -13.58
CA LYS A 326 30.29 19.32 -14.40
C LYS A 326 31.26 18.25 -14.88
N LYS A 327 31.08 17.77 -16.11
CA LYS A 327 32.17 17.18 -16.88
C LYS A 327 33.22 18.28 -16.99
N ASN A 328 34.20 18.24 -16.10
CA ASN A 328 35.44 18.96 -16.29
C ASN A 328 36.09 18.32 -17.52
N ASN A 329 35.89 18.95 -18.69
CA ASN A 329 36.76 18.74 -19.82
C ASN A 329 38.09 19.43 -19.45
N ALA A 330 39.05 18.62 -19.02
CA ALA A 330 40.47 18.96 -18.99
C ALA A 330 41.17 17.98 -19.93
#